data_AF-A0A2C9CA69-F1
#
_entry.id   AF-A0A2C9CA69-F1
#
_cell.length_a   1.000
_cell.length_b   1.000
_cell.length_c   1.000
_cell.angle_alpha   90.00
_cell.angle_beta   90.00
_cell.angle_gamma   90.00
#
_symmetry.space_group_name_H-M   'P 1'
#
loop_
_entity.id
_entity.type
_entity.pdbx_description
1 polymer ?
#
loop_
_entity_poly.entity_id
_entity_poly.type
_entity_poly.pdbx_seq_one_letter_code
_entity_poly.pdbx_strand_id
1 'polypeptide(L)' 'MAQDNKAGSIRSYCPVNLQDARRIVDEFVVHYNTKRLHSAIGYIAPQDKLLGRKKEIFLERDRKLSEARQRRAAKRKIV' A
#
# COMPACT_ATOMS: atom_id res chain seq x y z
N MET A 1 -28.73 -9.35 -2.16
CA MET A 1 -27.88 -8.45 -2.96
C MET A 1 -27.61 -7.22 -2.12
N ALA A 2 -26.40 -7.11 -1.54
CA ALA A 2 -26.02 -5.95 -0.74
C ALA A 2 -25.03 -5.13 -1.55
N GLN A 3 -25.56 -4.21 -2.35
CA GLN A 3 -24.81 -3.06 -2.82
C GLN A 3 -25.71 -1.86 -2.61
N ASP A 4 -25.38 -1.05 -1.60
CA ASP A 4 -25.79 0.35 -1.56
C ASP A 4 -24.64 1.15 -0.95
N ASN A 5 -23.51 1.13 -1.63
CA ASN A 5 -22.63 2.29 -1.64
C ASN A 5 -23.46 3.42 -2.24
N LYS A 6 -24.08 4.25 -1.41
CA LYS A 6 -24.99 5.32 -1.83
C LYS A 6 -24.32 6.13 -2.93
N ALA A 7 -24.70 5.87 -4.19
CA ALA A 7 -23.93 6.21 -5.39
C ALA A 7 -23.77 7.72 -5.67
N GLY A 8 -24.21 8.59 -4.75
CA GLY A 8 -24.03 10.04 -4.76
C GLY A 8 -23.50 10.63 -3.45
N SER A 9 -23.04 9.82 -2.49
CA SER A 9 -22.44 10.31 -1.25
C SER A 9 -20.95 10.62 -1.47
N ILE A 10 -20.53 11.82 -1.07
CA ILE A 10 -19.09 12.22 -1.00
C ILE A 10 -18.29 11.21 -0.16
N ARG A 11 -18.95 10.52 0.79
CA ARG A 11 -18.38 9.44 1.59
C ARG A 11 -18.88 8.11 1.05
N SER A 12 -18.17 7.55 0.07
CA SER A 12 -18.49 6.26 -0.55
C SER A 12 -18.47 5.09 0.43
N TYR A 13 -17.77 5.20 1.56
CA TYR A 13 -17.66 4.19 2.62
C TYR A 13 -18.49 4.53 3.88
N CYS A 14 -19.56 5.32 3.74
CA CYS A 14 -20.42 5.59 4.88
C CYS A 14 -21.22 4.32 5.23
N PRO A 15 -21.08 3.75 6.45
CA PRO A 15 -21.88 2.59 6.83
C PRO A 15 -23.35 2.98 6.96
N VAL A 16 -24.24 2.12 6.46
CA VAL A 16 -25.69 2.31 6.53
C VAL A 16 -26.35 1.54 7.68
N ASN A 17 -25.64 0.57 8.27
CA ASN A 17 -26.03 -0.16 9.46
C ASN A 17 -24.79 -0.70 10.21
N LEU A 18 -25.00 -1.34 11.37
CA LEU A 18 -23.91 -1.86 12.20
C LEU A 18 -23.08 -2.96 11.53
N GLN A 19 -23.71 -3.84 10.75
CA GLN A 19 -22.99 -4.92 10.06
C GLN A 19 -22.08 -4.37 8.97
N ASP A 20 -22.56 -3.39 8.21
CA ASP A 20 -21.74 -2.67 7.24
C ASP A 20 -20.60 -1.90 7.91
N ALA A 21 -20.83 -1.27 9.05
CA ALA A 21 -19.78 -0.60 9.81
C ALA A 21 -18.67 -1.57 10.21
N ARG A 22 -19.01 -2.75 10.73
CA ARG A 22 -18.04 -3.79 11.09
C ARG A 22 -17.24 -4.25 9.88
N ARG A 23 -17.92 -4.59 8.79
CA ARG A 23 -17.28 -5.02 7.55
C ARG A 23 -16.30 -3.97 7.00
N ILE A 24 -16.72 -2.69 6.93
CA ILE A 24 -15.88 -1.60 6.43
C ILE A 24 -14.63 -1.42 7.30
N VAL A 25 -14.78 -1.50 8.62
CA VAL A 25 -13.65 -1.40 9.55
C VAL A 25 -12.71 -2.59 9.39
N ASP A 26 -13.23 -3.81 9.30
CA ASP A 26 -12.42 -5.02 9.12
C ASP A 26 -11.62 -4.95 7.81
N GLU A 27 -12.26 -4.56 6.71
CA GLU A 27 -11.61 -4.33 5.42
C GLU A 27 -10.52 -3.26 5.52
N PHE A 28 -10.80 -2.15 6.22
CA PHE A 28 -9.83 -1.08 6.44
C PHE A 28 -8.63 -1.55 7.26
N VAL A 29 -8.84 -2.29 8.36
CA VAL A 29 -7.78 -2.81 9.23
C VAL A 29 -6.85 -3.74 8.43
N VAL A 30 -7.43 -4.65 7.65
CA VAL A 30 -6.66 -5.55 6.79
C VAL A 30 -5.86 -4.73 5.76
N HIS A 31 -6.49 -3.78 5.07
CA HIS A 31 -5.80 -2.95 4.08
C HIS A 31 -4.66 -2.13 4.70
N TYR A 32 -4.93 -1.46 5.82
CA TYR A 32 -3.98 -0.59 6.49
C TYR A 32 -2.74 -1.37 6.95
N ASN A 33 -2.94 -2.55 7.54
CA ASN A 33 -1.83 -3.34 8.07
C ASN A 33 -1.04 -4.07 6.99
N THR A 34 -1.72 -4.60 5.97
CA THR A 34 -1.11 -5.55 5.02
C THR A 34 -0.71 -4.92 3.68
N LYS A 35 -1.32 -3.78 3.30
CA LYS A 35 -1.13 -3.17 1.97
C LYS A 35 -0.63 -1.73 2.01
N ARG A 36 -1.12 -0.91 2.95
CA ARG A 36 -0.80 0.54 2.97
C ARG A 36 0.67 0.77 3.31
N LEU A 37 1.41 1.42 2.41
CA LEU A 37 2.77 1.87 2.69
C LEU A 37 2.75 3.16 3.54
N HIS A 38 3.38 3.11 4.70
CA HIS A 38 3.32 4.21 5.67
C HIS A 38 4.64 5.01 5.71
N SER A 39 4.56 6.34 5.53
CA SER A 39 5.73 7.23 5.39
C SER A 39 6.62 7.23 6.63
N ALA A 40 6.05 7.27 7.83
CA ALA A 40 6.81 7.28 9.09
C ALA A 40 7.69 6.02 9.30
N ILE A 41 7.41 4.92 8.60
CA ILE A 41 8.21 3.68 8.65
C ILE A 41 8.96 3.41 7.36
N GLY A 42 9.09 4.43 6.50
CA GLY A 42 9.85 4.38 5.25
C GLY A 42 9.09 3.71 4.11
N TYR A 43 7.78 3.97 4.03
CA TYR A 43 6.89 3.40 3.01
C TYR A 43 6.95 1.86 3.00
N ILE A 44 6.77 1.27 4.17
CA ILE A 44 6.62 -0.19 4.37
C ILE A 44 5.21 -0.43 4.91
N ALA A 45 4.63 -1.61 4.67
CA ALA A 45 3.38 -2.00 5.30
C ALA A 45 3.58 -2.23 6.81
N PRO A 46 2.66 -1.80 7.69
CA PRO A 46 2.79 -2.02 9.13
C PRO A 46 3.09 -3.48 9.51
N GLN A 47 2.46 -4.45 8.83
CA GLN A 47 2.71 -5.88 9.07
C GLN A 47 4.14 -6.29 8.73
N ASP A 48 4.70 -5.84 7.60
CA ASP A 48 6.09 -6.15 7.24
C ASP A 48 7.09 -5.55 8.24
N LYS A 49 6.77 -4.37 8.77
CA LYS A 49 7.57 -3.73 9.81
C LYS A 49 7.51 -4.52 11.12
N LEU A 50 6.32 -5.00 11.51
CA LEU A 50 6.12 -5.85 12.68
C LEU A 50 6.89 -7.17 12.55
N LEU A 51 6.89 -7.77 11.36
CA LEU A 51 7.64 -8.98 11.04
C LEU A 51 9.15 -8.76 10.84
N GLY A 52 9.66 -7.55 11.05
CA GLY A 52 11.10 -7.26 10.94
C GLY A 52 11.66 -7.20 9.51
N ARG A 53 10.82 -7.30 8.48
CA ARG A 53 11.23 -7.39 7.05
C ARG A 53 11.78 -6.08 6.46
N LYS A 54 11.91 -5.04 7.28
CA LYS A 54 12.35 -3.71 6.84
C LYS A 54 13.68 -3.74 6.08
N LYS A 55 14.67 -4.48 6.58
CA LYS A 55 16.02 -4.52 5.99
C LYS A 55 15.99 -5.16 4.60
N GLU A 56 15.33 -6.30 4.48
CA GLU A 56 15.20 -7.05 3.22
C GLU A 56 14.50 -6.23 2.14
N ILE A 57 13.39 -5.57 2.51
CA ILE A 57 12.63 -4.70 1.59
C ILE A 57 13.50 -3.55 1.07
N PHE A 58 14.29 -2.92 1.93
CA PHE A 58 15.17 -1.83 1.52
C PHE A 58 16.32 -2.30 0.63
N LEU A 59 16.94 -3.42 0.97
CA LEU A 59 18.00 -4.02 0.15
C LEU A 59 17.50 -4.31 -1.27
N GLU A 60 16.31 -4.90 -1.41
CA GLU A 60 15.72 -5.20 -2.71
C GLU A 60 15.34 -3.94 -3.49
N ARG A 61 14.89 -2.88 -2.81
CA ARG A 61 14.62 -1.58 -3.44
C ARG A 61 15.91 -0.93 -3.97
N ASP A 62 16.97 -0.95 -3.18
CA ASP A 62 18.26 -0.38 -3.57
C ASP A 62 18.86 -1.12 -4.77
N ARG A 63 18.74 -2.46 -4.81
CA ARG A 63 19.10 -3.27 -5.97
C ARG A 63 18.35 -2.84 -7.23
N LYS A 64 17.02 -2.72 -7.17
CA LYS A 64 16.22 -2.29 -8.33
C LYS A 64 16.58 -0.88 -8.80
N LEU A 65 16.86 0.03 -7.86
CA LEU A 65 17.27 1.40 -8.18
C LEU A 65 18.65 1.44 -8.84
N SER A 66 19.62 0.67 -8.36
CA SER A 66 20.96 0.60 -8.94
C SER A 66 20.92 0.05 -10.37
N GLU A 67 20.18 -1.04 -10.61
CA GLU A 67 19.95 -1.61 -11.94
C GLU A 67 19.29 -0.62 -12.90
N ALA A 68 18.28 0.12 -12.43
CA ALA A 68 17.63 1.16 -13.23
C ALA A 68 18.60 2.31 -13.56
N ARG A 69 19.48 2.71 -12.63
CA ARG A 69 20.52 3.72 -12.86
C ARG A 69 21.51 3.26 -13.94
N GLN A 70 22.00 2.02 -13.86
CA GLN A 70 22.91 1.44 -14.85
C GLN A 70 22.27 1.40 -16.24
N ARG A 71 21.02 0.94 -16.35
CA ARG A 71 20.29 0.92 -17.63
C ARG A 71 20.15 2.32 -18.24
N ARG A 72 19.83 3.34 -17.44
CA ARG A 72 19.76 4.73 -17.93
C ARG A 72 21.12 5.26 -18.37
N ALA A 73 22.19 4.93 -17.64
CA ALA A 73 23.55 5.33 -18.00
C ALA A 73 23.99 4.69 -19.33
N ALA A 74 23.72 3.40 -19.53
CA ALA A 74 24.01 2.71 -20.79
C ALA A 74 23.27 3.35 -21.97
N LYS A 75 21.97 3.65 -21.82
CA LYS A 75 21.19 4.34 -22.86
C LYS A 75 21.78 5.70 -23.25
N ARG A 76 22.27 6.48 -22.29
CA ARG A 76 22.91 7.79 -22.55
C ARG A 76 24.24 7.69 -23.29
N LYS A 77 24.94 6.55 -23.22
CA LYS A 77 26.20 6.33 -23.95
C LYS A 77 25.97 5.88 -25.40
N ILE A 78 24.76 5.44 -25.71
CA ILE A 78 24.36 4.94 -27.04
C ILE A 78 23.72 6.05 -27.88
N VAL A 79 23.18 7.09 -27.23
CA VAL A 79 22.75 8.36 -27.85
C VAL A 79 23.96 9.25 -28.04
#